data_AF-A0A9E5NKX5-F1
#
_entry.id   AF-A0A9E5NKX5-F1
#
_cell.length_a   1.000
_cell.length_b   1.000
_cell.length_c   1.000
_cell.angle_alpha   90.00
_cell.angle_beta   90.00
_cell.angle_gamma   90.00
#
_symmetry.space_group_name_H-M   'P 1'
#
loop_
_entity.id
_entity.type
_entity.pdbx_description
1 polymer ?
#
loop_
_entity_poly.entity_id
_entity_poly.type
_entity_poly.pdbx_seq_one_letter_code
_entity_poly.pdbx_strand_id
1 'polypeptide(L)'
;MKACIFTSVHPCFDVRIFQKQAISLAGAGYQVTLVAVADFEEKVVDQVRILGLPQSRSRVLRPLNWYRILRIAVREQADVYHFHDPELLFVGSMIRTLTKRPVIYDV
;
A
#
# COMPACT_ATOMS: atom_id res chain seq x y z
N MET A 1 -10.83 8.19 -9.77
CA MET A 1 -9.36 8.06 -9.70
C MET A 1 -9.00 6.85 -8.86
N LYS A 2 -7.89 6.18 -9.15
CA LYS A 2 -7.38 5.03 -8.40
C LYS A 2 -6.23 5.46 -7.48
N ALA A 3 -6.30 5.10 -6.21
CA ALA A 3 -5.25 5.34 -5.23
C ALA A 3 -4.74 3.99 -4.69
N CYS A 4 -3.42 3.81 -4.66
CA CYS A 4 -2.78 2.65 -4.06
C CYS A 4 -1.97 3.07 -2.83
N ILE A 5 -2.41 2.65 -1.66
CA ILE A 5 -1.74 2.91 -0.39
C ILE A 5 -0.99 1.65 0.01
N PHE A 6 0.25 1.75 0.48
CA PHE A 6 0.99 0.57 0.88
C PHE A 6 1.91 0.76 2.09
N THR A 7 2.06 -0.32 2.83
CA THR A 7 2.94 -0.44 3.99
C THR A 7 3.46 -1.88 4.10
N SER A 8 4.73 -2.03 4.42
CA SER A 8 5.42 -3.31 4.60
C SER A 8 5.34 -3.84 6.03
N VAL A 9 5.05 -2.99 7.01
CA VAL A 9 5.10 -3.35 8.45
C VAL A 9 3.80 -3.08 9.21
N HIS A 10 2.95 -2.16 8.75
CA HIS A 10 1.71 -1.86 9.46
C HIS A 10 0.61 -2.91 9.15
N PRO A 11 -0.17 -3.30 10.16
CA PRO A 11 -1.38 -4.10 9.96
C PRO A 11 -2.40 -3.40 9.07
N CYS A 12 -3.22 -4.17 8.34
CA CYS A 12 -4.22 -3.65 7.43
C CYS A 12 -5.32 -2.77 8.06
N PHE A 13 -5.54 -2.85 9.38
CA PHE A 13 -6.53 -2.04 10.10
C PHE A 13 -5.87 -0.96 10.98
N ASP A 14 -4.69 -0.48 10.60
CA ASP A 14 -4.04 0.66 11.27
C ASP A 14 -4.96 1.90 11.30
N VAL A 15 -5.09 2.55 12.46
CA VAL A 15 -6.01 3.68 12.67
C VAL A 15 -5.65 4.86 11.76
N ARG A 16 -4.35 5.10 11.50
CA ARG A 16 -3.91 6.21 10.65
C ARG A 16 -4.15 5.87 9.18
N ILE A 17 -3.70 4.70 8.74
CA ILE A 17 -3.71 4.32 7.32
C ILE A 17 -5.10 3.89 6.86
N PHE A 18 -5.73 2.94 7.55
CA PHE A 18 -7.01 2.40 7.12
C PHE A 18 -8.16 3.34 7.48
N GLN A 19 -8.34 3.64 8.77
CA GLN A 19 -9.53 4.36 9.22
C GLN A 19 -9.53 5.83 8.78
N LYS A 20 -8.42 6.55 8.96
CA LYS A 20 -8.37 7.99 8.66
C LYS A 20 -8.09 8.31 7.19
N GLN A 21 -7.29 7.50 6.50
CA GLN A 21 -6.91 7.79 5.11
C GLN A 21 -7.69 6.95 4.10
N ALA A 22 -7.58 5.62 4.14
CA ALA A 22 -8.15 4.74 3.12
C ALA A 22 -9.69 4.85 3.04
N ILE A 23 -10.38 4.80 4.19
CA ILE A 23 -11.85 4.94 4.25
C ILE A 23 -12.27 6.34 3.78
N SER A 24 -11.57 7.40 4.21
CA SER A 24 -11.89 8.77 3.79
C SER A 24 -11.75 8.96 2.28
N LEU A 25 -10.70 8.41 1.68
CA LEU A 25 -10.51 8.44 0.23
C LEU A 25 -11.60 7.62 -0.50
N ALA A 26 -11.94 6.44 0.00
CA ALA A 26 -13.01 5.64 -0.56
C ALA A 26 -14.36 6.38 -0.49
N GLY A 27 -14.67 7.00 0.66
CA GLY A 27 -15.87 7.82 0.86
C GLY A 27 -15.91 9.08 -0.04
N ALA A 28 -14.76 9.59 -0.46
CA ALA A 28 -14.66 10.67 -1.44
C ALA A 28 -14.78 10.19 -2.91
N GLY A 29 -15.04 8.90 -3.14
CA GLY A 29 -15.25 8.31 -4.48
C GLY A 29 -13.99 7.81 -5.18
N TYR A 30 -12.86 7.69 -4.46
CA TYR A 30 -11.66 7.06 -5.00
C TYR A 30 -11.77 5.54 -4.96
N GLN A 31 -11.23 4.87 -5.98
CA GLN A 31 -11.00 3.42 -5.92
C GLN A 31 -9.70 3.17 -5.16
N VAL A 32 -9.81 2.69 -3.92
CA VAL A 32 -8.67 2.55 -3.01
C VAL A 32 -8.23 1.08 -2.92
N THR A 33 -6.97 0.82 -3.25
CA THR A 33 -6.28 -0.44 -2.94
C THR A 33 -5.30 -0.19 -1.79
N LEU A 34 -5.42 -0.92 -0.68
CA LEU A 34 -4.49 -0.92 0.45
C LEU A 34 -3.65 -2.21 0.45
N VAL A 35 -2.34 -2.09 0.37
CA VAL A 35 -1.41 -3.22 0.48
C VAL A 35 -0.75 -3.19 1.86
N ALA A 36 -1.09 -4.11 2.75
CA ALA A 36 -0.67 -4.06 4.16
C ALA A 36 -0.55 -5.44 4.79
N VAL A 37 0.05 -5.54 5.98
CA VAL A 37 0.19 -6.84 6.68
C VAL A 37 -1.18 -7.37 7.08
N ALA A 38 -1.49 -8.60 6.68
CA ALA A 38 -2.75 -9.27 6.97
C ALA A 38 -2.58 -10.80 7.02
N ASP A 39 -3.56 -11.48 7.60
CA ASP A 39 -3.68 -12.95 7.68
C ASP A 39 -4.53 -13.55 6.53
N PHE A 40 -4.94 -12.73 5.56
CA PHE A 40 -5.68 -13.10 4.37
C PHE A 40 -4.97 -12.58 3.10
N GLU A 41 -5.30 -13.13 1.94
CA GLU A 41 -4.72 -12.67 0.66
C GLU A 41 -5.39 -11.41 0.12
N GLU A 42 -6.73 -11.37 0.10
CA GLU A 42 -7.51 -10.24 -0.36
C GLU A 42 -8.81 -10.12 0.43
N LYS A 43 -9.21 -8.89 0.76
CA LYS A 43 -10.49 -8.60 1.42
C LYS A 43 -10.97 -7.21 1.05
N VAL A 44 -12.27 -7.01 0.90
CA VAL A 44 -12.87 -5.68 0.76
C VAL A 44 -13.56 -5.30 2.07
N VAL A 45 -13.22 -4.14 2.62
CA VAL A 45 -13.79 -3.61 3.87
C VAL A 45 -13.99 -2.11 3.69
N ASP A 46 -15.16 -1.58 4.04
CA ASP A 46 -15.47 -0.14 3.92
C ASP A 46 -15.13 0.45 2.54
N GLN A 47 -15.44 -0.31 1.48
CA GLN A 47 -15.15 0.04 0.07
C GLN A 47 -13.65 0.14 -0.29
N VAL A 48 -12.76 -0.25 0.62
CA VAL A 48 -11.32 -0.37 0.39
C VAL A 48 -10.98 -1.81 0.04
N ARG A 49 -10.30 -2.01 -1.09
CA ARG A 49 -9.73 -3.31 -1.47
C ARG A 49 -8.40 -3.50 -0.78
N ILE A 50 -8.29 -4.49 0.09
CA ILE A 50 -7.09 -4.79 0.88
C ILE A 50 -6.38 -6.00 0.28
N LEU A 51 -5.11 -5.84 -0.07
CA LEU A 51 -4.21 -6.92 -0.47
C LEU A 51 -3.24 -7.22 0.67
N GLY A 52 -3.29 -8.46 1.16
CA GLY A 52 -2.51 -8.88 2.31
C GLY A 52 -1.05 -9.18 1.98
N LEU A 53 -0.16 -8.68 2.83
CA LEU A 53 1.23 -9.07 2.90
C LEU A 53 1.45 -9.98 4.10
N PRO A 54 2.34 -10.99 3.98
CA PRO A 54 2.68 -11.83 5.10
C PRO A 54 3.39 -11.00 6.16
N GLN A 55 3.11 -11.32 7.42
CA GLN A 55 3.86 -10.75 8.53
C GLN A 55 5.33 -11.17 8.44
N SER A 56 6.21 -10.18 8.36
CA SER A 56 7.64 -10.43 8.33
C SER A 56 8.12 -10.80 9.74
N ARG A 57 8.53 -12.06 9.92
CA ARG A 57 9.03 -12.58 11.21
C ARG A 57 10.40 -12.01 11.60
N SER A 58 11.12 -11.37 10.67
CA SER A 58 12.44 -10.81 10.89
C SER A 58 12.72 -9.65 9.95
N ARG A 59 13.51 -8.66 10.39
CA ARG A 59 13.95 -7.51 9.57
C ARG A 59 14.61 -7.95 8.25
N VAL A 60 15.30 -9.09 8.26
CA VAL A 60 16.00 -9.63 7.08
C VAL A 60 15.04 -10.12 5.99
N LEU A 61 13.79 -10.44 6.34
CA LEU A 61 12.76 -10.90 5.40
C LEU A 61 11.91 -9.75 4.84
N ARG A 62 12.11 -8.50 5.28
CA ARG A 62 11.35 -7.33 4.80
C ARG A 62 11.52 -7.05 3.30
N PRO A 63 12.70 -7.26 2.67
CA PRO A 63 12.84 -7.07 1.22
C PRO A 63 11.88 -7.92 0.37
N LEU A 64 11.40 -9.05 0.89
CA LEU A 64 10.37 -9.86 0.20
C LEU A 64 9.05 -9.11 0.07
N ASN A 65 8.64 -8.38 1.11
CA ASN A 65 7.43 -7.55 1.07
C ASN A 65 7.64 -6.33 0.17
N TRP A 66 8.84 -5.76 0.12
CA TRP A 66 9.17 -4.66 -0.80
C TRP A 66 9.00 -5.07 -2.26
N TYR A 67 9.49 -6.27 -2.62
CA TYR A 67 9.32 -6.82 -3.97
C TYR A 67 7.85 -7.09 -4.29
N ARG A 68 7.07 -7.62 -3.34
CA ARG A 68 5.62 -7.83 -3.50
C ARG A 68 4.89 -6.52 -3.73
N ILE A 69 5.16 -5.50 -2.91
CA ILE A 69 4.61 -4.15 -3.05
C ILE A 69 4.92 -3.59 -4.43
N LEU A 70 6.18 -3.64 -4.87
CA LEU A 70 6.58 -3.15 -6.20
C LEU A 70 5.77 -3.82 -7.32
N ARG A 71 5.65 -5.15 -7.29
CA ARG A 71 4.88 -5.90 -8.30
C ARG A 71 3.40 -5.56 -8.28
N ILE A 72 2.81 -5.46 -7.10
CA ILE A 72 1.40 -5.09 -6.95
C ILE A 72 1.19 -3.67 -7.47
N ALA A 73 1.99 -2.70 -7.01
CA ALA A 73 1.89 -1.31 -7.44
C ALA A 73 1.98 -1.15 -8.95
N VAL A 74 2.96 -1.78 -9.61
CA VAL A 74 3.11 -1.72 -11.08
C VAL A 74 1.91 -2.35 -11.81
N ARG A 75 1.27 -3.37 -11.24
CA ARG A 75 0.08 -4.01 -11.81
C ARG A 75 -1.21 -3.21 -11.60
N GLU A 76 -1.36 -2.58 -10.43
CA GLU A 76 -2.55 -1.80 -10.09
C GLU A 76 -2.72 -0.58 -11.00
N GLN A 77 -1.62 -0.02 -11.54
CA GLN A 77 -1.64 1.13 -12.44
C GLN A 77 -2.47 2.29 -11.86
N ALA A 78 -2.33 2.52 -10.56
CA ALA A 78 -3.04 3.57 -9.84
C ALA A 78 -2.64 4.96 -10.33
N ASP A 79 -3.53 5.94 -10.17
CA ASP A 79 -3.28 7.33 -10.55
C ASP A 79 -2.33 8.02 -9.57
N VAL A 80 -2.33 7.56 -8.31
CA VAL A 80 -1.47 8.04 -7.23
C VAL A 80 -1.10 6.88 -6.30
N TYR A 81 0.13 6.92 -5.80
CA TYR A 81 0.66 5.97 -4.83
C TYR A 81 1.00 6.68 -3.53
N HIS A 82 0.72 6.06 -2.38
CA HIS A 82 1.00 6.61 -1.06
C HIS A 82 1.61 5.55 -0.15
N PHE A 83 2.66 5.90 0.60
CA PHE A 83 3.31 4.94 1.49
C PHE A 83 3.81 5.57 2.79
N HIS A 84 3.92 4.72 3.82
CA HIS A 84 4.19 5.18 5.18
C HIS A 84 5.55 4.77 5.76
N ASP A 85 6.20 3.77 5.17
CA ASP A 85 7.42 3.22 5.76
C ASP A 85 8.67 3.85 5.13
N PRO A 86 9.60 4.42 5.93
CA PRO A 86 10.83 5.01 5.40
C PRO A 86 11.68 3.99 4.60
N GLU A 87 11.58 2.70 4.95
CA GLU A 87 12.30 1.63 4.25
C GLU A 87 11.83 1.43 2.79
N LEU A 88 10.66 1.97 2.44
CA LEU A 88 10.10 1.90 1.09
C LEU A 88 10.49 3.08 0.20
N LEU A 89 11.34 4.02 0.66
CA LEU A 89 11.80 5.15 -0.17
C LEU A 89 12.39 4.69 -1.52
N PHE A 90 13.21 3.62 -1.48
CA PHE A 90 13.75 3.02 -2.71
C PHE A 90 12.65 2.43 -3.60
N VAL A 91 11.70 1.70 -3.00
CA VAL A 91 10.56 1.10 -3.71
C VAL A 91 9.67 2.17 -4.34
N GLY A 92 9.38 3.26 -3.60
CA GLY A 92 8.61 4.40 -4.09
C GLY A 92 9.26 5.07 -5.29
N SER A 93 10.60 5.22 -5.28
CA SER A 93 11.35 5.74 -6.44
C SER A 93 11.24 4.83 -7.66
N MET A 94 11.34 3.51 -7.47
CA MET A 94 11.14 2.53 -8.55
C MET A 94 9.70 2.57 -9.10
N ILE A 95 8.69 2.63 -8.23
CA ILE A 95 7.29 2.75 -8.64
C ILE A 95 7.09 4.01 -9.48
N ARG A 96 7.62 5.16 -9.03
CA ARG A 96 7.55 6.41 -9.79
C ARG A 96 8.16 6.27 -11.18
N THR A 97 9.33 5.63 -11.28
CA THR A 97 10.03 5.45 -12.55
C THR A 97 9.27 4.52 -13.50
N LEU A 98 8.75 3.40 -12.99
CA LEU A 98 8.08 2.38 -13.80
C LEU A 98 6.66 2.78 -14.20
N THR A 99 5.91 3.43 -13.31
CA THR A 99 4.52 3.80 -13.55
C THR A 99 4.38 5.21 -14.12
N LYS A 100 5.40 6.07 -13.95
CA LYS A 100 5.37 7.50 -14.27
C LYS A 100 4.25 8.27 -13.54
N ARG A 101 3.80 7.75 -12.39
CA ARG A 101 2.74 8.35 -11.58
C ARG A 101 3.28 9.02 -10.32
N PRO A 102 2.54 9.99 -9.74
CA PRO A 102 2.88 10.58 -8.45
C PRO A 102 2.98 9.52 -7.35
N VAL A 103 4.02 9.65 -6.52
CA VAL A 103 4.23 8.82 -5.34
C VAL A 103 4.43 9.78 -4.15
N ILE A 104 3.63 9.59 -3.11
CA ILE A 104 3.60 10.39 -1.89
C ILE A 104 4.17 9.53 -0.76
N TYR A 105 4.96 10.17 0.10
CA TYR A 105 5.50 9.59 1.32
C TYR A 105 5.00 10.40 2.53
N ASP A 106 4.48 9.74 3.55
CA ASP A 106 3.91 10.34 4.77
C ASP A 106 4.18 9.47 6.00
N VAL A 107 4.62 10.02 7.14
CA VAL A 107 5.13 9.27 8.31
C VAL A 107 4.32 9.51 9.59
#